data_AF-A0A059FVR3-F1
#
_entry.id   AF-A0A059FVR3-F1
#
_cell.length_a   1.000
_cell.length_b   1.000
_cell.length_c   1.000
_cell.angle_alpha   90.00
_cell.angle_beta   90.00
_cell.angle_gamma   90.00
#
_symmetry.space_group_name_H-M   'P 1'
#
loop_
_entity.id
_entity.type
_entity.pdbx_description
1 polymer ?
#
loop_
_entity_poly.entity_id
_entity_poly.type
_entity_poly.pdbx_seq_one_letter_code
_entity_poly.pdbx_strand_id
1 'polypeptide(L)'
;MTDKPDFRKLRRLQLIALLAGLVVFGVSLWLMGQLHRPELAPFVMCFAFASITFSGLFYFGALLTEGSLQKYILSDDTVIKGESVEMVTRTETTGDPRIDKWIGTYAFARNLFGMSIIPLVLLAGLFLFG
;
A
#
# COMPACT_ATOMS: atom_id res chain seq x y z
N MET A 1 13.09 11.46 -23.34
CA MET A 1 14.30 10.89 -22.70
C MET A 1 13.83 10.06 -21.53
N THR A 2 13.84 8.74 -21.68
CA THR A 2 13.27 7.78 -20.73
C THR A 2 14.28 7.51 -19.62
N ASP A 3 14.27 8.35 -18.58
CA ASP A 3 14.96 8.00 -17.34
C ASP A 3 14.31 6.75 -16.76
N LYS A 4 15.07 5.66 -16.80
CA LYS A 4 14.71 4.38 -16.19
C LYS A 4 14.56 4.59 -14.68
N PRO A 5 13.58 3.94 -14.03
CA PRO A 5 13.42 4.03 -12.59
C PRO A 5 14.71 3.60 -11.88
N ASP A 6 15.15 4.35 -10.87
CA ASP A 6 16.26 3.92 -10.02
C ASP A 6 15.80 2.78 -9.10
N PHE A 7 15.99 1.55 -9.56
CA PHE A 7 15.61 0.34 -8.82
C PHE A 7 16.33 0.21 -7.47
N ARG A 8 17.51 0.83 -7.30
CA ARG A 8 18.24 0.77 -6.04
C ARG A 8 17.56 1.63 -4.99
N LYS A 9 17.08 2.81 -5.39
CA LYS A 9 16.26 3.68 -4.53
C LYS A 9 14.92 3.02 -4.20
N LEU A 10 14.21 2.48 -5.19
CA LEU A 10 12.94 1.76 -4.98
C LEU A 10 13.09 0.59 -3.99
N ARG A 11 14.19 -0.18 -4.11
CA ARG A 11 14.46 -1.29 -3.19
C ARG A 11 14.77 -0.82 -1.76
N ARG A 12 15.53 0.28 -1.60
CA ARG A 12 15.75 0.87 -0.27
C ARG A 12 14.44 1.37 0.32
N LEU A 13 13.61 2.02 -0.48
CA LEU A 13 12.30 2.50 -0.04
C LEU A 13 11.42 1.35 0.43
N GLN A 14 11.34 0.27 -0.35
CA GLN A 14 10.59 -0.93 0.03
C GLN A 14 11.09 -1.52 1.35
N LEU A 15 12.42 -1.58 1.55
CA LEU A 15 13.01 -2.06 2.81
C LEU A 15 12.68 -1.14 3.98
N ILE A 16 12.75 0.18 3.80
CA ILE A 16 12.39 1.15 4.84
C ILE A 16 10.90 1.03 5.19
N ALA A 17 10.03 0.96 4.19
CA ALA A 17 8.59 0.77 4.38
C ALA A 17 8.29 -0.56 5.08
N LEU A 18 9.01 -1.64 4.74
CA LEU A 18 8.86 -2.95 5.37
C LEU A 18 9.28 -2.89 6.84
N LEU A 19 10.42 -2.28 7.14
CA LEU A 19 10.89 -2.10 8.52
C LEU A 19 9.90 -1.27 9.34
N ALA A 20 9.37 -0.18 8.77
CA ALA A 20 8.36 0.63 9.43
C ALA A 20 7.07 -0.18 9.71
N GLY A 21 6.63 -1.00 8.74
CA GLY A 21 5.50 -1.91 8.94
C GLY A 21 5.74 -2.93 10.06
N LEU A 22 6.94 -3.52 10.13
CA LEU A 22 7.31 -4.45 11.22
C LEU A 22 7.35 -3.77 12.59
N VAL A 23 7.87 -2.53 12.65
CA VAL A 23 7.85 -1.74 13.89
C VAL A 23 6.42 -1.46 14.32
N VAL A 24 5.54 -1.01 13.41
CA VAL A 24 4.13 -0.78 13.71
C VAL A 24 3.44 -2.06 14.14
N PHE A 25 3.73 -3.20 13.51
CA PHE A 25 3.18 -4.49 13.91
C PHE A 25 3.56 -4.85 15.35
N GLY A 26 4.86 -4.77 15.69
CA GLY A 26 5.36 -5.08 17.02
C GLY A 26 4.81 -4.13 18.10
N VAL A 27 4.76 -2.83 17.81
CA VAL A 27 4.17 -1.83 18.71
C VAL A 27 2.68 -2.07 18.89
N SER A 28 1.94 -2.40 17.81
CA SER A 28 0.50 -2.68 17.89
C SER A 28 0.22 -3.92 18.73
N LEU A 29 0.98 -5.01 18.55
CA LEU A 29 0.87 -6.21 19.37
C LEU A 29 1.10 -5.92 20.85
N TRP A 30 2.08 -5.06 21.14
CA TRP A 30 2.38 -4.65 22.51
C TRP A 30 1.24 -3.82 23.12
N LEU A 31 0.77 -2.78 22.41
CA LEU A 31 -0.32 -1.91 22.87
C LEU A 31 -1.65 -2.64 23.04
N MET A 32 -1.92 -3.64 22.19
CA MET A 32 -3.14 -4.46 22.27
C MET A 32 -3.04 -5.65 23.24
N GLY A 33 -1.94 -5.77 24.00
CA GLY A 33 -1.78 -6.84 24.98
C GLY A 33 -1.69 -8.26 24.39
N GLN A 34 -1.49 -8.36 23.07
CA GLN A 34 -1.53 -9.62 22.32
C GLN A 34 -0.39 -10.57 22.69
N LEU A 35 0.68 -10.05 23.30
CA LEU A 35 1.79 -10.85 23.82
C LEU A 35 1.39 -11.73 25.03
N HIS A 36 0.36 -11.33 25.77
CA HIS A 36 -0.08 -12.04 26.98
C HIS A 36 -1.36 -12.83 26.75
N ARG A 37 -2.29 -12.31 25.94
CA ARG A 37 -3.55 -12.95 25.59
C ARG A 37 -3.78 -12.81 24.09
N PRO A 38 -3.27 -13.76 23.28
CA PRO A 38 -3.45 -13.70 21.84
C PRO A 38 -4.91 -13.95 21.49
N GLU A 39 -5.52 -12.98 20.83
CA GLU A 39 -6.86 -13.01 20.31
C GLU A 39 -6.82 -12.74 18.80
N LEU A 40 -7.67 -13.42 18.05
CA LEU A 40 -7.61 -13.37 16.60
C LEU A 40 -7.96 -11.98 16.05
N ALA A 41 -8.98 -11.32 16.60
CA ALA A 41 -9.42 -10.02 16.10
C ALA A 41 -8.36 -8.91 16.25
N PRO A 42 -7.73 -8.68 17.42
CA PRO A 42 -6.68 -7.69 17.55
C PRO A 42 -5.41 -8.03 16.77
N PHE A 43 -5.10 -9.32 16.59
CA PHE A 43 -4.00 -9.74 15.72
C PHE A 43 -4.24 -9.33 14.26
N VAL A 44 -5.46 -9.54 13.75
CA VAL A 44 -5.87 -9.10 12.40
C VAL A 44 -5.78 -7.57 12.29
N MET A 45 -6.21 -6.83 13.31
CA MET A 45 -6.07 -5.36 13.33
C MET A 45 -4.60 -4.91 13.30
N CYS A 46 -3.72 -5.55 14.08
CA CYS A 46 -2.28 -5.27 14.05
C CYS A 46 -1.69 -5.48 12.64
N PHE A 47 -2.08 -6.57 11.98
CA PHE A 47 -1.67 -6.86 10.61
C PHE A 47 -2.19 -5.82 9.62
N ALA A 48 -3.44 -5.36 9.78
CA ALA A 48 -4.01 -4.29 8.97
C ALA A 48 -3.22 -2.99 9.13
N PHE A 49 -2.93 -2.54 10.37
CA PHE A 49 -2.14 -1.33 10.60
C PHE A 49 -0.73 -1.40 10.03
N ALA A 50 -0.06 -2.55 10.16
CA ALA A 50 1.25 -2.78 9.57
C ALA A 50 1.19 -2.71 8.03
N SER A 51 0.18 -3.33 7.42
CA SER A 51 -0.03 -3.34 5.96
C SER A 51 -0.36 -1.96 5.40
N ILE A 52 -1.14 -1.16 6.14
CA ILE A 52 -1.46 0.23 5.78
C ILE A 52 -0.21 1.10 5.86
N THR A 53 0.58 0.94 6.93
CA THR A 53 1.83 1.68 7.11
C THR A 53 2.83 1.36 6.01
N PHE A 54 3.03 0.08 5.71
CA PHE A 54 3.89 -0.37 4.61
C PHE A 54 3.42 0.21 3.27
N SER A 55 2.14 0.03 2.94
CA SER A 55 1.59 0.44 1.64
C SER A 55 1.63 1.95 1.45
N GLY A 56 1.28 2.73 2.48
CA GLY A 56 1.36 4.19 2.45
C GLY A 56 2.78 4.72 2.30
N LEU A 57 3.74 4.22 3.09
CA LEU A 57 5.14 4.67 3.01
C LEU A 57 5.78 4.30 1.67
N PHE A 58 5.50 3.11 1.16
CA PHE A 58 6.03 2.69 -0.13
C PHE A 58 5.40 3.49 -1.28
N TYR A 59 4.08 3.68 -1.26
CA TYR A 59 3.36 4.47 -2.27
C TYR A 59 3.84 5.92 -2.31
N PHE A 60 3.75 6.65 -1.19
CA PHE A 60 4.16 8.06 -1.15
C PHE A 60 5.66 8.23 -1.32
N GLY A 61 6.46 7.32 -0.79
CA GLY A 61 7.90 7.34 -1.01
C GLY A 61 8.26 7.20 -2.48
N ALA A 62 7.58 6.33 -3.22
CA ALA A 62 7.81 6.15 -4.66
C ALA A 62 7.27 7.34 -5.48
N LEU A 63 6.20 7.98 -5.00
CA LEU A 63 5.65 9.20 -5.59
C LEU A 63 6.60 10.40 -5.44
N LEU A 64 7.18 10.59 -4.25
CA LEU A 64 7.98 11.77 -3.90
C LEU A 64 9.44 11.72 -4.37
N THR A 65 10.00 10.53 -4.63
CA THR A 65 11.45 10.37 -4.93
C THR A 65 11.78 10.30 -6.42
N GLU A 66 10.97 10.94 -7.28
CA GLU A 66 11.19 11.14 -8.73
C GLU A 66 11.34 9.89 -9.61
N GLY A 67 11.22 8.70 -9.04
CA GLY A 67 11.06 7.45 -9.79
C GLY A 67 9.60 7.15 -10.10
N SER A 68 8.80 8.17 -10.45
CA SER A 68 7.33 8.09 -10.56
C SER A 68 6.91 6.89 -11.41
N LEU A 69 6.66 5.76 -10.74
CA LEU A 69 6.05 4.59 -11.34
C LEU A 69 4.61 4.91 -11.75
N GLN A 70 4.06 6.00 -11.22
CA GLN A 70 2.79 6.60 -11.64
C GLN A 70 2.77 6.95 -13.12
N LYS A 71 3.89 7.32 -13.74
CA LYS A 71 3.92 7.61 -15.19
C LYS A 71 3.58 6.39 -16.05
N TYR A 72 3.72 5.19 -15.50
CA TYR A 72 3.35 3.93 -16.15
C TYR A 72 1.92 3.48 -15.78
N ILE A 73 1.20 4.22 -14.94
CA ILE A 73 -0.23 3.97 -14.70
C ILE A 73 -1.01 4.74 -15.77
N LEU A 74 -1.62 4.02 -16.70
CA LEU A 74 -2.32 4.59 -17.85
C LEU A 74 -3.76 4.97 -17.51
N SER A 75 -4.47 4.10 -16.80
CA SER A 75 -5.82 4.36 -16.32
C SER A 75 -6.16 3.49 -15.11
N ASP A 76 -7.07 3.96 -14.27
CA ASP A 76 -7.78 3.15 -13.30
C ASP A 76 -9.22 3.02 -13.78
N ASP A 77 -9.57 1.87 -14.36
CA ASP A 77 -10.91 1.61 -14.83
C ASP A 77 -11.66 0.78 -13.79
N THR A 78 -12.87 1.21 -13.43
CA THR A 78 -13.79 0.38 -12.66
C THR A 78 -14.60 -0.46 -13.65
N VAL A 79 -14.30 -1.76 -13.72
CA VAL A 79 -15.00 -2.68 -14.63
C VAL A 79 -16.02 -3.46 -13.83
N ILE A 80 -17.29 -3.37 -14.23
CA ILE A 80 -18.37 -4.19 -13.67
C ILE A 80 -18.33 -5.55 -14.36
N LYS A 81 -17.94 -6.60 -13.64
CA LYS A 81 -17.95 -7.99 -14.11
C LYS A 81 -19.08 -8.76 -13.42
N GLY A 82 -20.26 -8.74 -14.05
CA GLY A 82 -21.43 -9.41 -13.47
C GLY A 82 -21.87 -8.73 -12.16
N GLU A 83 -21.86 -9.46 -11.05
CA GLU A 83 -22.21 -8.93 -9.71
C GLU A 83 -21.03 -8.28 -8.98
N SER A 84 -19.79 -8.41 -9.49
CA SER A 84 -18.61 -7.81 -8.87
C SER A 84 -18.17 -6.52 -9.58
N VAL A 85 -17.75 -5.55 -8.77
CA VAL A 85 -17.09 -4.34 -9.24
C VAL A 85 -15.59 -4.52 -9.03
N GLU A 86 -14.83 -4.65 -10.11
CA GLU A 86 -13.38 -4.80 -10.04
C GLU A 86 -12.70 -3.48 -10.44
N MET A 87 -11.81 -2.97 -9.58
CA MET A 87 -10.90 -1.90 -9.96
C MET A 87 -9.74 -2.51 -10.74
N VAL A 88 -9.68 -2.20 -12.05
CA VAL A 88 -8.64 -2.67 -12.96
C VAL A 88 -7.69 -1.52 -13.25
N THR A 89 -6.52 -1.55 -12.62
CA THR A 89 -5.44 -0.59 -12.92
C THR A 89 -4.70 -1.05 -14.17
N ARG A 90 -4.78 -0.27 -15.26
CA ARG A 90 -4.03 -0.51 -16.49
C ARG A 90 -2.64 0.11 -16.38
N THR A 91 -1.63 -0.73 -16.55
CA THR A 91 -0.22 -0.34 -16.53
C THR A 91 0.36 -0.41 -17.94
N GLU A 92 1.27 0.51 -18.27
CA GLU A 92 2.05 0.44 -19.51
C GLU A 92 2.96 -0.80 -19.47
N THR A 93 2.85 -1.68 -20.46
CA THR A 93 3.77 -2.81 -20.61
C THR A 93 5.06 -2.30 -21.22
N THR A 94 6.13 -2.28 -20.43
CA THR A 94 7.39 -1.67 -20.85
C THR A 94 8.31 -2.63 -21.62
N GLY A 95 7.96 -3.92 -21.67
CA GLY A 95 8.76 -4.98 -22.28
C GLY A 95 9.96 -5.43 -21.42
N ASP A 96 10.18 -4.79 -20.26
CA ASP A 96 11.16 -5.19 -19.26
C ASP A 96 10.43 -5.81 -18.05
N PRO A 97 10.55 -7.14 -17.82
CA PRO A 97 9.87 -7.83 -16.72
C PRO A 97 10.17 -7.24 -15.34
N ARG A 98 11.34 -6.59 -15.18
CA ARG A 98 11.74 -6.00 -13.91
C ARG A 98 11.00 -4.69 -13.65
N ILE A 99 10.79 -3.87 -14.68
CA ILE A 99 10.03 -2.62 -14.57
C ILE A 99 8.57 -2.95 -14.31
N ASP A 100 8.00 -3.88 -15.08
CA ASP A 100 6.60 -4.28 -14.95
C ASP A 100 6.27 -4.81 -13.54
N LYS A 101 7.20 -5.58 -12.93
CA LYS A 101 7.06 -6.02 -11.52
C LYS A 101 7.00 -4.85 -10.53
N TRP A 102 7.83 -3.83 -10.72
CA TRP A 102 7.84 -2.66 -9.84
C TRP A 102 6.57 -1.82 -10.03
N ILE A 103 6.08 -1.66 -11.26
CA ILE A 103 4.81 -0.98 -11.54
C ILE A 103 3.66 -1.72 -10.86
N GLY A 104 3.59 -3.05 -10.99
CA GLY A 104 2.57 -3.87 -10.33
C GLY A 104 2.63 -3.76 -8.81
N THR A 105 3.83 -3.78 -8.22
CA THR A 105 4.01 -3.61 -6.76
C THR A 105 3.54 -2.22 -6.31
N TYR A 106 3.83 -1.18 -7.08
CA TYR A 106 3.39 0.19 -6.82
C TYR A 106 1.86 0.33 -6.93
N ALA A 107 1.26 -0.19 -7.99
CA ALA A 107 -0.20 -0.18 -8.19
C ALA A 107 -0.91 -0.92 -7.05
N PHE A 108 -0.39 -2.09 -6.65
CA PHE A 108 -0.92 -2.84 -5.51
C PHE A 108 -0.86 -2.04 -4.21
N ALA A 109 0.30 -1.46 -3.88
CA ALA A 109 0.46 -0.66 -2.67
C ALA A 109 -0.45 0.57 -2.66
N ARG A 110 -0.57 1.26 -3.80
CA ARG A 110 -1.50 2.38 -3.98
C ARG A 110 -2.94 1.97 -3.71
N ASN A 111 -3.40 0.88 -4.34
CA ASN A 111 -4.78 0.42 -4.23
C ASN A 111 -5.09 -0.08 -2.81
N LEU A 112 -4.17 -0.85 -2.22
CA LEU A 112 -4.31 -1.32 -0.84
C LEU A 112 -4.41 -0.15 0.14
N PHE A 113 -3.57 0.86 -0.01
CA PHE A 113 -3.60 2.05 0.83
C PHE A 113 -4.90 2.85 0.64
N GLY A 114 -5.31 3.08 -0.61
CA GLY A 114 -6.55 3.80 -0.94
C GLY A 114 -7.80 3.13 -0.38
N MET A 115 -7.91 1.80 -0.53
CA MET A 115 -9.01 1.01 0.04
C MET A 115 -9.02 1.03 1.57
N SER A 116 -7.85 1.12 2.20
CA SER A 116 -7.73 1.11 3.65
C SER A 116 -7.98 2.47 4.31
N ILE A 117 -7.68 3.58 3.61
CA ILE A 117 -7.88 4.93 4.13
C ILE A 117 -9.35 5.29 4.24
N ILE A 118 -10.18 4.91 3.27
CA ILE A 118 -11.59 5.34 3.21
C ILE A 118 -12.34 4.93 4.49
N PRO A 119 -12.29 3.66 4.95
CA PRO A 119 -12.91 3.26 6.22
C PRO A 119 -12.34 4.01 7.44
N LEU A 120 -11.03 4.25 7.48
CA LEU A 120 -10.39 4.95 8.60
C LEU A 120 -10.85 6.41 8.70
N VAL A 121 -10.97 7.10 7.57
CA VAL A 121 -11.48 8.48 7.52
C VAL A 121 -12.95 8.53 7.94
N LEU A 122 -13.76 7.57 7.50
CA LEU A 122 -15.17 7.46 7.94
C LEU A 122 -15.27 7.24 9.45
N LEU A 123 -14.49 6.33 10.01
CA LEU A 123 -14.45 6.07 11.46
C LEU A 123 -13.98 7.30 12.25
N ALA A 124 -12.94 7.99 11.78
CA ALA A 124 -12.46 9.22 12.42
C ALA A 124 -13.51 10.35 12.36
N GLY A 125 -14.21 10.49 11.23
CA GLY A 125 -15.30 11.45 11.08
C GLY A 125 -16.46 11.16 12.04
N LEU A 126 -16.87 9.90 12.15
CA LEU A 126 -17.89 9.48 13.12
C LEU A 126 -17.44 9.70 14.57
N PHE A 127 -16.17 9.50 14.89
CA PHE A 127 -15.65 9.74 16.24
C PHE A 127 -15.63 11.24 16.61
N LEU A 128 -15.33 12.12 15.66
CA LEU A 128 -15.21 13.56 15.89
C LEU A 128 -16.53 14.32 15.81
N PHE A 129 -17.50 13.83 15.03
CA PHE A 129 -18.76 14.54 14.74
C PHE A 129 -20.02 13.73 15.04
N GLY A 130 -19.90 12.48 15.48
CA GLY A 130 -21.01 11.61 15.88
C GLY A 130 -21.32 11.64 17.37
#